data_AF-A0A537ZE50-F1
#
_entry.id   AF-A0A537ZE50-F1
#
_cell.length_a   1.000
_cell.length_b   1.000
_cell.length_c   1.000
_cell.angle_alpha   90.00
_cell.angle_beta   90.00
_cell.angle_gamma   90.00
#
_symmetry.space_group_name_H-M   'P 1'
#
loop_
_entity.id
_entity.type
_entity.pdbx_description
1 polymer ?
#
loop_
_entity_poly.entity_id
_entity_poly.type
_entity_poly.pdbx_seq_one_letter_code
_entity_poly.pdbx_strand_id
1 'polypeptide(L)'
;MSERNLRRRLVREDGIALVVVCGVLLLVTILATAFATEAMQSSTDANKDRNSIRALQAAQAGLAIANFRINKLRPADNQCVTNVVSAPNAGADCTITESIGNGASYTYYVTQKIPAGSGCDALPGTPSTGTQRCITSTGTVGGSMRRIQARVSALSASPPLMPIHGLLGLDYMYAKNNLSFPTADLGSNRLVDLGNNDAFNLLQLGPGATCNCSGATYNGTVHNPQPFTLQAPPIAGTETANNNAVLGAADGYGANRSLTMTHDLTLPAGDYNFCRLDFAGHDLSPASGAAIRIFIDAPSSVRAGSGCPDNTTPPSASPMWGELHGDNAASVNAPNGNAANVQIFVYGWVPTSSFATNWGVNTVTFSKNNGELDALVYAPNSIVNVAKNNAKISGGVAAWQVYVKNNVTFNWGSNLDTVGQKPGTADQKGWFECKPLPTDPNVPESGC
;
A
#
# COMPACT_ATOMS: atom_id res chain seq x y z
N MET A 1 -56.11 -71.46 71.63
CA MET A 1 -55.14 -70.35 71.83
C MET A 1 -54.58 -69.99 70.46
N SER A 2 -54.40 -68.69 70.17
CA SER A 2 -53.67 -68.12 69.01
C SER A 2 -54.54 -67.36 68.01
N GLU A 3 -54.96 -66.15 68.39
CA GLU A 3 -55.25 -65.05 67.42
C GLU A 3 -55.37 -63.69 68.14
N ARG A 4 -55.83 -63.67 69.41
CA ARG A 4 -55.93 -62.42 70.20
C ARG A 4 -54.59 -61.82 70.66
N ASN A 5 -53.49 -62.59 70.68
CA ASN A 5 -52.18 -62.10 71.14
C ASN A 5 -51.34 -61.43 70.02
N LEU A 6 -51.67 -61.64 68.74
CA LEU A 6 -50.98 -61.00 67.62
C LEU A 6 -51.43 -59.53 67.44
N ARG A 7 -52.72 -59.24 67.64
CA ARG A 7 -53.25 -57.86 67.51
C ARG A 7 -52.75 -56.90 68.59
N ARG A 8 -52.36 -57.39 69.77
CA ARG A 8 -51.81 -56.52 70.84
C ARG A 8 -50.33 -56.21 70.72
N ARG A 9 -49.56 -56.97 69.93
CA ARG A 9 -48.14 -56.65 69.66
C ARG A 9 -47.98 -55.61 68.55
N LEU A 10 -48.88 -55.56 67.58
CA LEU A 10 -48.84 -54.54 66.50
C LEU A 10 -49.12 -53.12 67.02
N VAL A 11 -49.95 -52.95 68.04
CA VAL A 11 -50.33 -51.63 68.60
C VAL A 11 -49.21 -50.96 69.42
N ARG A 12 -48.08 -51.64 69.67
CA ARG A 12 -47.00 -51.13 70.54
C ARG A 12 -45.72 -50.68 69.81
N GLU A 13 -45.66 -50.82 68.48
CA GLU A 13 -44.51 -50.38 67.66
C GLU A 13 -44.80 -49.16 66.76
N ASP A 14 -46.05 -48.69 66.69
CA ASP A 14 -46.48 -47.57 65.82
C ASP A 14 -45.72 -46.26 66.07
N GLY A 15 -45.24 -46.02 67.30
CA GLY A 15 -44.48 -44.80 67.65
C GLY A 15 -43.05 -44.78 67.08
N ILE A 16 -42.39 -45.93 66.96
CA ILE A 16 -41.01 -46.02 66.46
C ILE A 16 -41.02 -46.03 64.93
N ALA A 17 -41.99 -46.72 64.32
CA ALA A 17 -42.15 -46.78 62.87
C ALA A 17 -42.35 -45.37 62.26
N LEU A 18 -43.17 -44.53 62.89
CA LEU A 18 -43.40 -43.16 62.42
C LEU A 18 -42.11 -42.32 62.42
N VAL A 19 -41.31 -42.39 63.49
CA VAL A 19 -40.06 -41.62 63.61
C VAL A 19 -39.03 -42.07 62.58
N VAL A 20 -38.93 -43.39 62.33
CA VAL A 20 -38.04 -43.93 61.29
C VAL A 20 -38.49 -43.50 59.90
N VAL A 21 -39.80 -43.56 59.59
CA VAL A 21 -40.33 -43.10 58.30
C VAL A 21 -40.09 -41.60 58.10
N CYS A 22 -40.32 -40.76 59.12
CA CYS A 22 -40.02 -39.34 59.06
C CYS A 22 -38.51 -39.08 58.86
N GLY A 23 -37.64 -39.83 59.53
CA GLY A 23 -36.19 -39.74 59.35
C GLY A 23 -35.74 -40.11 57.93
N VAL A 24 -36.31 -41.18 57.36
CA VAL A 24 -36.03 -41.60 55.98
C VAL A 24 -36.56 -40.57 54.97
N LEU A 25 -37.77 -40.05 55.16
CA LEU A 25 -38.33 -39.00 54.29
C LEU A 25 -37.52 -37.70 54.36
N LEU A 26 -37.02 -37.33 55.54
CA LEU A 26 -36.12 -36.19 55.70
C LEU A 26 -34.81 -36.41 54.92
N LEU A 27 -34.21 -37.60 55.03
CA LEU A 27 -32.99 -37.93 54.28
C LEU A 27 -33.22 -37.88 52.76
N VAL A 28 -34.34 -38.43 52.28
CA VAL A 28 -34.67 -38.41 50.85
C VAL A 28 -34.90 -36.99 50.34
N THR A 29 -35.54 -36.12 51.14
CA THR A 29 -35.77 -34.71 50.75
C THR A 29 -34.48 -33.89 50.75
N ILE A 30 -33.59 -34.07 51.73
CA ILE A 30 -32.25 -33.44 51.72
C ILE A 30 -31.45 -33.90 50.49
N LEU A 31 -31.49 -35.19 50.17
CA LEU A 31 -30.80 -35.72 49.00
C LEU A 31 -31.38 -35.17 47.68
N ALA A 32 -32.71 -35.10 47.57
CA ALA A 32 -33.40 -34.55 46.40
C ALA A 32 -33.07 -33.05 46.19
N THR A 33 -33.01 -32.26 47.27
CA THR A 33 -32.63 -30.84 47.18
C THR A 33 -31.18 -30.66 46.74
N ALA A 34 -30.25 -31.46 47.26
CA ALA A 34 -28.85 -31.45 46.81
C ALA A 34 -28.71 -31.79 45.31
N PHE A 35 -29.41 -32.81 44.82
CA PHE A 35 -29.41 -33.14 43.39
C PHE A 35 -30.02 -32.04 42.52
N ALA A 36 -31.09 -31.39 42.98
CA ALA A 36 -31.71 -30.28 42.25
C ALA A 36 -30.78 -29.07 42.16
N THR A 37 -30.04 -28.72 43.22
CA THR A 37 -29.07 -27.61 43.19
C THR A 37 -27.91 -27.90 42.24
N GLU A 38 -27.37 -29.11 42.26
CA GLU A 38 -26.30 -29.52 41.34
C GLU A 38 -26.77 -29.51 39.88
N ALA A 39 -27.99 -29.98 39.61
CA ALA A 39 -28.58 -29.92 38.27
C ALA A 39 -28.78 -28.48 37.77
N MET A 40 -29.19 -27.57 38.65
CA MET A 40 -29.34 -26.14 38.31
C MET A 40 -27.98 -25.46 38.08
N GLN A 41 -26.97 -25.77 38.90
CA GLN A 41 -25.61 -25.29 38.71
C GLN A 41 -25.02 -25.80 37.39
N SER A 42 -25.14 -27.11 37.13
CA SER A 42 -24.71 -27.72 35.87
C SER A 42 -25.39 -27.09 34.65
N SER A 43 -26.70 -26.83 34.73
CA SER A 43 -27.43 -26.15 33.66
C SER A 43 -26.96 -24.71 33.45
N THR A 44 -26.69 -23.98 34.54
CA THR A 44 -26.18 -22.60 34.50
C THR A 44 -24.78 -22.56 33.89
N ASP A 45 -23.91 -23.48 34.29
CA ASP A 45 -22.55 -23.60 33.77
C ASP A 45 -22.55 -23.98 32.29
N ALA A 46 -23.40 -24.93 31.88
CA ALA A 46 -23.56 -25.30 30.48
C ALA A 46 -24.07 -24.12 29.62
N ASN A 47 -25.01 -23.34 30.13
CA ASN A 47 -25.51 -22.15 29.44
C ASN A 47 -24.43 -21.06 29.35
N LYS A 48 -23.67 -20.85 30.43
CA LYS A 48 -22.57 -19.88 30.47
C LYS A 48 -21.46 -20.25 29.49
N ASP A 49 -21.10 -21.53 29.42
CA ASP A 49 -20.11 -22.06 28.48
C ASP A 49 -20.59 -21.89 27.03
N ARG A 50 -21.82 -22.31 26.73
CA ARG A 50 -22.43 -22.13 25.41
C ARG A 50 -22.47 -20.65 25.00
N ASN A 51 -22.84 -19.75 25.91
CA ASN A 51 -22.85 -18.32 25.65
C ASN A 51 -21.43 -17.76 25.45
N SER A 52 -20.44 -18.26 26.19
CA SER A 52 -19.02 -17.90 26.01
C SER A 52 -18.50 -18.31 24.64
N ILE A 53 -18.76 -19.54 24.19
CA ILE A 53 -18.36 -20.01 22.85
C ILE A 53 -19.03 -19.18 21.75
N ARG A 54 -20.34 -18.90 21.90
CA ARG A 54 -21.08 -18.07 20.94
C ARG A 54 -20.58 -16.62 20.92
N ALA A 55 -20.20 -16.07 22.07
CA ALA A 55 -19.58 -14.74 22.15
C ALA A 55 -18.24 -14.71 21.42
N LEU A 56 -17.41 -15.76 21.53
CA LEU A 56 -16.18 -15.86 20.75
C LEU A 56 -16.45 -15.92 19.24
N GLN A 57 -17.44 -16.71 18.81
CA GLN A 57 -17.85 -16.77 17.40
C GLN A 57 -18.35 -15.41 16.89
N ALA A 58 -19.09 -14.67 17.71
CA ALA A 58 -19.52 -13.31 17.37
C ALA A 58 -18.31 -12.37 17.20
N ALA A 59 -17.32 -12.46 18.09
CA ALA A 59 -16.08 -11.70 17.98
C ALA A 59 -15.33 -12.04 16.66
N GLN A 60 -15.24 -13.32 16.29
CA GLN A 60 -14.65 -13.76 15.03
C GLN A 60 -15.40 -13.23 13.79
N ALA A 61 -16.73 -13.17 13.84
CA ALA A 61 -17.53 -12.58 12.77
C ALA A 61 -17.22 -11.08 12.60
N GLY A 62 -17.15 -10.33 13.70
CA GLY A 62 -16.79 -8.91 13.68
C GLY A 62 -15.39 -8.68 13.10
N LEU A 63 -14.44 -9.55 13.45
CA LEU A 63 -13.08 -9.52 12.93
C LEU A 63 -13.03 -9.75 11.41
N ALA A 64 -13.75 -10.77 10.92
CA ALA A 64 -13.83 -11.07 9.49
C ALA A 64 -14.48 -9.93 8.69
N ILE A 65 -15.54 -9.32 9.23
CA ILE A 65 -16.24 -8.20 8.60
C ILE A 65 -15.35 -6.95 8.56
N ALA A 66 -14.62 -6.66 9.63
CA ALA A 66 -13.66 -5.57 9.66
C ALA A 66 -12.56 -5.76 8.62
N ASN A 67 -11.96 -6.96 8.53
CA ASN A 67 -10.95 -7.26 7.52
C ASN A 67 -11.50 -7.13 6.09
N PHE A 68 -12.72 -7.63 5.85
CA PHE A 68 -13.41 -7.44 4.57
C PHE A 68 -13.61 -5.95 4.23
N ARG A 69 -14.02 -5.13 5.20
CA ARG A 69 -14.25 -3.69 5.00
C ARG A 69 -12.95 -2.93 4.75
N ILE A 70 -11.86 -3.27 5.44
CA ILE A 70 -10.52 -2.71 5.15
C ILE A 70 -10.14 -2.99 3.70
N ASN A 71 -10.35 -4.22 3.24
CA ASN A 71 -10.07 -4.64 1.87
C ASN A 71 -10.95 -3.95 0.83
N LYS A 72 -12.24 -3.78 1.14
CA LYS A 72 -13.22 -3.16 0.24
C LYS A 72 -13.07 -1.65 0.15
N LEU A 73 -12.86 -0.99 1.28
CA LEU A 73 -12.91 0.48 1.40
C LEU A 73 -11.54 1.15 1.28
N ARG A 74 -10.45 0.42 1.49
CA ARG A 74 -9.06 0.89 1.31
C ARG A 74 -8.77 2.23 2.00
N PRO A 75 -8.85 2.30 3.34
CA PRO A 75 -8.63 3.53 4.10
C PRO A 75 -7.21 4.10 3.89
N ALA A 76 -7.09 5.42 3.76
CA ALA A 76 -5.79 6.10 3.79
C ALA A 76 -5.11 5.97 5.17
N ASP A 77 -3.83 6.28 5.24
CA ASP A 77 -2.98 6.09 6.42
C ASP A 77 -3.57 6.68 7.72
N ASN A 78 -4.13 7.90 7.62
CA ASN A 78 -4.75 8.64 8.72
C ASN A 78 -6.25 8.36 8.90
N GLN A 79 -6.79 7.34 8.25
CA GLN A 79 -8.20 6.95 8.35
C GLN A 79 -8.32 5.58 9.00
N CYS A 80 -9.48 5.28 9.57
CA CYS A 80 -9.86 3.95 10.04
C CYS A 80 -11.20 3.54 9.40
N VAL A 81 -11.69 2.33 9.71
CA VAL A 81 -12.78 1.70 8.96
C VAL A 81 -13.93 1.27 9.86
N THR A 82 -15.12 1.78 9.58
CA THR A 82 -16.41 1.26 10.05
C THR A 82 -17.19 0.70 8.86
N ASN A 83 -18.47 1.02 8.70
CA ASN A 83 -19.22 0.83 7.46
C ASN A 83 -18.78 1.82 6.35
N VAL A 84 -18.07 2.88 6.72
CA VAL A 84 -17.44 3.86 5.82
C VAL A 84 -15.98 4.09 6.25
N VAL A 85 -15.23 4.80 5.42
CA VAL A 85 -13.92 5.31 5.81
C VAL A 85 -14.12 6.60 6.59
N SER A 86 -13.55 6.70 7.79
CA SER A 86 -13.63 7.92 8.61
C SER A 86 -12.30 8.23 9.26
N ALA A 87 -12.11 9.50 9.64
CA ALA A 87 -11.06 9.84 10.59
C ALA A 87 -11.39 9.17 11.94
N PRO A 88 -10.39 8.75 12.73
CA PRO A 88 -10.63 8.35 14.11
C PRO A 88 -11.29 9.49 14.88
N ASN A 89 -12.06 9.13 15.89
CA ASN A 89 -12.52 10.11 16.87
C ASN A 89 -11.28 10.70 17.57
N ALA A 90 -11.35 11.94 18.06
CA ALA A 90 -10.21 12.58 18.72
C ALA A 90 -9.66 11.68 19.85
N GLY A 91 -8.52 11.03 19.60
CA GLY A 91 -7.88 10.10 20.52
C GLY A 91 -8.40 8.65 20.53
N ALA A 92 -9.23 8.21 19.58
CA ALA A 92 -9.79 6.84 19.60
C ALA A 92 -10.05 6.21 18.22
N ASP A 93 -9.97 4.88 18.19
CA ASP A 93 -10.24 4.05 17.02
C ASP A 93 -11.66 4.16 16.45
N CYS A 94 -11.80 3.83 15.16
CA CYS A 94 -13.10 3.68 14.53
C CYS A 94 -13.85 2.50 15.13
N THR A 95 -15.04 2.76 15.69
CA THR A 95 -15.86 1.76 16.37
C THR A 95 -17.17 1.52 15.65
N ILE A 96 -17.60 0.27 15.54
CA ILE A 96 -18.95 -0.08 15.09
C ILE A 96 -19.47 -1.32 15.79
N THR A 97 -20.78 -1.30 16.10
CA THR A 97 -21.50 -2.41 16.74
C THR A 97 -22.60 -2.89 15.81
N GLU A 98 -22.64 -4.21 15.56
CA GLU A 98 -23.64 -4.83 14.70
C GLU A 98 -24.12 -6.16 15.31
N SER A 99 -25.37 -6.51 15.00
CA SER A 99 -25.98 -7.77 15.41
C SER A 99 -25.76 -8.85 14.35
N ILE A 100 -25.46 -10.07 14.80
CA ILE A 100 -25.42 -11.27 13.94
C ILE A 100 -26.67 -12.14 14.12
N GLY A 101 -27.68 -11.65 14.86
CA GLY A 101 -28.92 -12.36 15.16
C GLY A 101 -28.83 -13.25 16.40
N ASN A 102 -29.98 -13.83 16.80
CA ASN A 102 -30.08 -14.76 17.94
C ASN A 102 -29.50 -14.23 19.28
N GLY A 103 -29.65 -12.93 19.53
CA GLY A 103 -29.13 -12.27 20.74
C GLY A 103 -27.60 -12.17 20.79
N ALA A 104 -26.92 -12.35 19.66
CA ALA A 104 -25.49 -12.19 19.52
C ALA A 104 -25.15 -10.91 18.74
N SER A 105 -24.16 -10.17 19.23
CA SER A 105 -23.64 -8.98 18.57
C SER A 105 -22.12 -8.92 18.67
N TYR A 106 -21.50 -8.15 17.78
CA TYR A 106 -20.09 -7.80 17.91
C TYR A 106 -19.91 -6.29 17.89
N THR A 107 -18.84 -5.83 18.51
CA THR A 107 -18.29 -4.49 18.36
C THR A 107 -16.84 -4.63 17.95
N TYR A 108 -16.43 -4.00 16.85
CA TYR A 108 -15.02 -3.99 16.47
C TYR A 108 -14.46 -2.57 16.41
N TYR A 109 -13.15 -2.50 16.62
CA TYR A 109 -12.32 -1.30 16.60
C TYR A 109 -11.23 -1.49 15.57
N VAL A 110 -11.00 -0.48 14.72
CA VAL A 110 -9.89 -0.49 13.75
C VAL A 110 -9.01 0.74 13.97
N THR A 111 -7.72 0.50 14.15
CA THR A 111 -6.72 1.57 14.27
C THR A 111 -6.50 2.29 12.94
N GLN A 112 -5.95 3.51 13.01
CA GLN A 112 -5.20 4.09 11.90
C GLN A 112 -4.01 3.18 11.50
N LYS A 113 -3.33 3.52 10.41
CA LYS A 113 -2.07 2.87 10.07
C LYS A 113 -1.05 3.16 11.17
N ILE A 114 -0.52 2.10 11.77
CA ILE A 114 0.50 2.18 12.82
C ILE A 114 1.83 1.62 12.30
N PRO A 115 2.96 2.14 12.81
CA PRO A 115 4.27 1.57 12.57
C PRO A 115 4.39 0.09 12.94
N ALA A 116 5.39 -0.55 12.35
CA ALA A 116 5.89 -1.85 12.77
C ALA A 116 6.21 -1.84 14.28
N GLY A 117 5.65 -2.79 15.04
CA GLY A 117 6.00 -3.00 16.46
C GLY A 117 5.34 -2.06 17.46
N SER A 118 4.43 -1.17 17.04
CA SER A 118 3.67 -0.29 17.93
C SER A 118 2.20 -0.70 18.00
N GLY A 119 1.59 -0.55 19.18
CA GLY A 119 0.13 -0.49 19.38
C GLY A 119 -0.63 -1.81 19.42
N CYS A 120 -0.06 -2.90 18.90
CA CYS A 120 -0.76 -4.19 18.84
C CYS A 120 0.15 -5.36 19.04
N ASP A 121 -0.35 -6.34 19.77
CA ASP A 121 0.37 -7.55 20.00
C ASP A 121 0.44 -8.41 18.73
N ALA A 122 1.54 -9.13 18.60
CA ALA A 122 1.84 -9.95 17.44
C ALA A 122 1.85 -11.42 17.81
N LEU A 123 1.29 -12.26 16.94
CA LEU A 123 1.46 -13.70 17.06
C LEU A 123 2.94 -14.06 16.83
N PRO A 124 3.51 -15.01 17.61
CA PRO A 124 4.87 -15.49 17.39
C PRO A 124 5.09 -15.91 15.94
N GLY A 125 6.17 -15.42 15.31
CA GLY A 125 6.52 -15.77 13.93
C GLY A 125 5.82 -14.96 12.83
N THR A 126 4.98 -13.98 13.16
CA THR A 126 4.44 -13.04 12.16
C THR A 126 5.43 -11.91 11.88
N PRO A 127 5.72 -11.58 10.60
CA PRO A 127 6.67 -10.52 10.27
C PRO A 127 6.19 -9.18 10.82
N SER A 128 7.04 -8.54 11.62
CA SER A 128 6.76 -7.26 12.25
C SER A 128 6.97 -6.07 11.32
N THR A 129 7.57 -6.30 10.15
CA THR A 129 7.96 -5.28 9.19
C THR A 129 6.78 -4.79 8.36
N GLY A 130 6.85 -3.54 7.90
CA GLY A 130 5.79 -2.90 7.15
C GLY A 130 4.72 -2.23 8.03
N THR A 131 3.84 -1.49 7.38
CA THR A 131 2.80 -0.69 8.02
C THR A 131 1.53 -1.49 8.21
N GLN A 132 0.94 -1.39 9.40
CA GLN A 132 -0.08 -2.35 9.85
C GLN A 132 -1.29 -1.64 10.45
N ARG A 133 -2.37 -2.38 10.65
CA ARG A 133 -3.56 -1.95 11.38
C ARG A 133 -3.99 -3.05 12.31
N CYS A 134 -4.77 -2.70 13.31
CA CYS A 134 -5.26 -3.67 14.27
C CYS A 134 -6.75 -3.66 14.31
N ILE A 135 -7.27 -4.86 14.48
CA ILE A 135 -8.69 -5.08 14.63
C ILE A 135 -8.90 -5.73 15.97
N THR A 136 -9.53 -5.01 16.89
CA THR A 136 -9.99 -5.57 18.15
C THR A 136 -11.48 -5.82 18.02
N SER A 137 -11.94 -7.05 18.22
CA SER A 137 -13.36 -7.42 18.10
C SER A 137 -13.86 -8.03 19.40
N THR A 138 -14.99 -7.53 19.88
CA THR A 138 -15.66 -7.96 21.10
C THR A 138 -17.02 -8.54 20.75
N GLY A 139 -17.24 -9.82 21.02
CA GLY A 139 -18.52 -10.48 20.83
C GLY A 139 -19.28 -10.60 22.14
N THR A 140 -20.59 -10.42 22.10
CA THR A 140 -21.48 -10.52 23.27
C THR A 140 -22.70 -11.39 22.98
N VAL A 141 -23.00 -12.31 23.91
CA VAL A 141 -24.15 -13.22 23.86
C VAL A 141 -24.64 -13.52 25.26
N GLY A 142 -25.90 -13.21 25.57
CA GLY A 142 -26.51 -13.59 26.85
C GLY A 142 -25.73 -13.15 28.09
N GLY A 143 -25.10 -11.97 28.03
CA GLY A 143 -24.25 -11.41 29.09
C GLY A 143 -22.79 -11.90 29.08
N SER A 144 -22.46 -12.96 28.35
CA SER A 144 -21.07 -13.38 28.14
C SER A 144 -20.39 -12.49 27.10
N MET A 145 -19.13 -12.12 27.36
CA MET A 145 -18.31 -11.30 26.48
C MET A 145 -16.97 -11.99 26.21
N ARG A 146 -16.52 -11.99 24.95
CA ARG A 146 -15.20 -12.46 24.54
C ARG A 146 -14.58 -11.44 23.61
N ARG A 147 -13.28 -11.18 23.77
CA ARG A 147 -12.55 -10.16 23.02
C ARG A 147 -11.32 -10.77 22.38
N ILE A 148 -11.14 -10.51 21.09
CA ILE A 148 -10.02 -11.01 20.31
C ILE A 148 -9.38 -9.85 19.55
N GLN A 149 -8.08 -9.97 19.29
CA GLN A 149 -7.36 -9.00 18.48
C GLN A 149 -6.60 -9.71 17.36
N ALA A 150 -6.61 -9.08 16.19
CA ALA A 150 -5.74 -9.46 15.09
C ALA A 150 -4.95 -8.27 14.56
N ARG A 151 -3.76 -8.60 14.10
CA ARG A 151 -2.91 -7.72 13.32
C ARG A 151 -3.19 -7.95 11.84
N VAL A 152 -3.40 -6.88 11.10
CA VAL A 152 -3.64 -6.92 9.67
C VAL A 152 -2.60 -6.07 8.98
N SER A 153 -1.81 -6.70 8.12
CA SER A 153 -0.87 -6.01 7.25
C SER A 153 -1.41 -6.02 5.83
N ALA A 154 -1.34 -4.87 5.16
CA ALA A 154 -1.59 -4.83 3.73
C ALA A 154 -0.40 -5.53 3.04
N LEU A 155 -0.65 -6.68 2.41
CA LEU A 155 0.29 -7.18 1.40
C LEU A 155 0.26 -6.20 0.23
N SER A 156 1.38 -5.79 -0.35
CA SER A 156 1.36 -4.93 -1.54
C SER A 156 0.71 -5.68 -2.71
N ALA A 157 -0.43 -5.22 -3.23
CA ALA A 157 -1.11 -5.86 -4.37
C ALA A 157 -0.40 -5.57 -5.69
N SER A 158 0.36 -4.48 -5.73
CA SER A 158 1.27 -4.20 -6.82
C SER A 158 2.65 -3.84 -6.26
N PRO A 159 3.73 -4.26 -6.93
CA PRO A 159 5.05 -3.74 -6.62
C PRO A 159 5.09 -2.21 -6.79
N PRO A 160 6.06 -1.52 -6.18
CA PRO A 160 6.28 -0.11 -6.46
C PRO A 160 6.54 0.08 -7.96
N LEU A 161 6.28 1.29 -8.46
CA LEU A 161 6.59 1.62 -9.85
C LEU A 161 8.06 1.37 -10.16
N MET A 162 8.94 1.67 -9.20
CA MET A 162 10.37 1.44 -9.28
C MET A 162 10.73 0.06 -8.72
N PRO A 163 11.19 -0.89 -9.56
CA PRO A 163 11.61 -2.21 -9.09
C PRO A 163 13.02 -2.22 -8.48
N ILE A 164 13.79 -1.13 -8.63
CA ILE A 164 15.13 -0.96 -8.05
C ILE A 164 15.29 0.46 -7.49
N HIS A 165 16.21 0.66 -6.54
CA HIS A 165 16.52 1.97 -5.94
C HIS A 165 17.50 2.78 -6.80
N GLY A 166 17.12 3.16 -8.03
CA GLY A 166 17.98 3.98 -8.88
C GLY A 166 17.54 4.09 -10.33
N LEU A 167 18.45 3.72 -11.26
CA LEU A 167 18.26 3.84 -12.70
C LEU A 167 18.08 2.46 -13.35
N LEU A 168 16.90 2.22 -13.91
CA LEU A 168 16.56 1.00 -14.63
C LEU A 168 16.34 1.29 -16.12
N GLY A 169 17.15 0.67 -16.98
CA GLY A 169 16.87 0.57 -18.41
C GLY A 169 16.46 -0.86 -18.77
N LEU A 170 15.20 -1.10 -19.15
CA LEU A 170 14.72 -2.45 -19.46
C LEU A 170 15.60 -3.15 -20.50
N ASP A 171 15.96 -2.47 -21.58
CA ASP A 171 16.86 -3.01 -22.61
C ASP A 171 18.32 -2.54 -22.44
N TYR A 172 18.52 -1.27 -22.12
CA TYR A 172 19.86 -0.72 -22.10
C TYR A 172 20.04 0.34 -21.03
N MET A 173 21.07 0.18 -20.21
CA MET A 173 21.54 1.21 -19.30
C MET A 173 22.93 1.64 -19.72
N TYR A 174 23.07 2.88 -20.17
CA TYR A 174 24.35 3.46 -20.57
C TYR A 174 24.70 4.61 -19.65
N ALA A 175 25.87 4.52 -19.03
CA ALA A 175 26.31 5.51 -18.07
C ALA A 175 27.83 5.68 -18.23
N LYS A 176 28.34 6.80 -18.75
CA LYS A 176 29.80 6.98 -18.93
C LYS A 176 30.32 8.33 -18.45
N ASN A 177 31.60 8.30 -18.05
CA ASN A 177 32.47 9.43 -17.72
C ASN A 177 32.18 10.04 -16.33
N ASN A 178 32.81 9.47 -15.29
CA ASN A 178 32.86 9.98 -13.90
C ASN A 178 31.49 10.15 -13.22
N LEU A 179 30.70 9.10 -13.18
CA LEU A 179 29.41 9.09 -12.50
C LEU A 179 29.57 8.86 -10.99
N SER A 180 28.74 9.53 -10.18
CA SER A 180 28.74 9.37 -8.72
C SER A 180 27.32 9.10 -8.20
N PHE A 181 27.00 7.83 -7.98
CA PHE A 181 25.70 7.31 -7.60
C PHE A 181 25.78 6.48 -6.29
N PRO A 182 26.39 6.99 -5.21
CA PRO A 182 26.80 6.18 -4.06
C PRO A 182 25.66 5.41 -3.37
N THR A 183 24.42 5.88 -3.52
CA THR A 183 23.22 5.27 -2.93
C THR A 183 22.28 4.65 -3.95
N ALA A 184 22.66 4.58 -5.23
CA ALA A 184 21.76 4.18 -6.30
C ALA A 184 22.15 2.86 -6.93
N ASP A 185 21.15 2.05 -7.22
CA ASP A 185 21.28 0.82 -7.96
C ASP A 185 21.11 1.07 -9.46
N LEU A 186 21.85 0.33 -10.27
CA LEU A 186 21.73 0.34 -11.73
C LEU A 186 21.21 -1.01 -12.20
N GLY A 187 20.28 -1.05 -13.15
CA GLY A 187 19.80 -2.32 -13.65
C GLY A 187 19.36 -2.35 -15.10
N SER A 188 19.35 -3.56 -15.67
CA SER A 188 18.85 -3.85 -17.01
C SER A 188 18.53 -5.33 -17.23
N ASN A 189 17.67 -5.64 -18.22
CA ASN A 189 17.45 -7.01 -18.69
C ASN A 189 18.42 -7.46 -19.79
N ARG A 190 19.21 -6.56 -20.40
CA ARG A 190 20.15 -6.96 -21.46
C ARG A 190 21.57 -6.47 -21.24
N LEU A 191 21.81 -5.16 -21.19
CA LEU A 191 23.18 -4.66 -21.04
C LEU A 191 23.24 -3.38 -20.21
N VAL A 192 24.14 -3.40 -19.23
CA VAL A 192 24.63 -2.21 -18.54
C VAL A 192 26.01 -1.88 -19.08
N ASP A 193 26.20 -0.70 -19.67
CA ASP A 193 27.47 -0.26 -20.25
C ASP A 193 27.99 0.96 -19.51
N LEU A 194 29.07 0.76 -18.74
CA LEU A 194 29.65 1.77 -17.88
C LEU A 194 30.99 2.30 -18.42
N GLY A 195 31.36 3.49 -17.98
CA GLY A 195 32.65 4.11 -18.26
C GLY A 195 33.63 3.97 -17.10
N ASN A 196 34.77 4.62 -17.24
CA ASN A 196 35.79 4.68 -16.20
C ASN A 196 35.39 5.68 -15.10
N ASN A 197 35.75 5.36 -13.86
CA ASN A 197 35.52 6.17 -12.65
C ASN A 197 34.03 6.36 -12.29
N ASP A 198 33.16 5.47 -12.76
CA ASP A 198 31.76 5.47 -12.37
C ASP A 198 31.61 4.73 -11.03
N ALA A 199 30.93 5.34 -10.06
CA ALA A 199 30.71 4.76 -8.74
C ALA A 199 29.21 4.63 -8.46
N PHE A 200 28.75 3.45 -8.02
CA PHE A 200 27.34 3.20 -7.69
C PHE A 200 27.18 2.12 -6.61
N ASN A 201 25.95 1.87 -6.14
CA ASN A 201 25.71 0.92 -5.05
C ASN A 201 25.69 -0.53 -5.55
N LEU A 202 24.57 -1.01 -6.10
CA LEU A 202 24.44 -2.38 -6.59
C LEU A 202 24.16 -2.41 -8.09
N LEU A 203 24.69 -3.44 -8.74
CA LEU A 203 24.36 -3.79 -10.11
C LEU A 203 23.25 -4.85 -10.10
N GLN A 204 22.08 -4.57 -10.66
CA GLN A 204 20.98 -5.52 -10.74
C GLN A 204 20.72 -5.99 -12.17
N LEU A 205 20.97 -7.27 -12.45
CA LEU A 205 20.91 -7.84 -13.80
C LEU A 205 19.74 -8.81 -13.95
N GLY A 206 18.94 -8.64 -15.00
CA GLY A 206 17.94 -9.63 -15.41
C GLY A 206 18.56 -10.91 -15.98
N PRO A 207 17.75 -11.95 -16.26
CA PRO A 207 18.23 -13.21 -16.82
C PRO A 207 18.96 -13.00 -18.16
N GLY A 208 20.22 -13.45 -18.23
CA GLY A 208 21.05 -13.32 -19.43
C GLY A 208 21.61 -11.91 -19.69
N ALA A 209 21.33 -10.93 -18.83
CA ALA A 209 21.91 -9.60 -18.93
C ALA A 209 23.41 -9.62 -18.61
N THR A 210 24.16 -8.75 -19.28
CA THR A 210 25.60 -8.59 -19.07
C THR A 210 25.94 -7.17 -18.60
N CYS A 211 27.14 -6.98 -18.07
CA CYS A 211 27.68 -5.65 -17.84
C CYS A 211 29.07 -5.46 -18.44
N ASN A 212 29.25 -4.35 -19.16
CA ASN A 212 30.54 -3.78 -19.48
C ASN A 212 30.91 -2.76 -18.39
N CYS A 213 31.23 -3.26 -17.20
CA CYS A 213 31.47 -2.46 -15.99
C CYS A 213 32.97 -2.16 -15.72
N SER A 214 33.85 -2.38 -16.71
CA SER A 214 35.30 -2.25 -16.52
C SER A 214 35.68 -0.82 -16.11
N GLY A 215 36.30 -0.66 -14.94
CA GLY A 215 36.70 0.64 -14.41
C GLY A 215 35.66 1.35 -13.53
N ALA A 216 34.51 0.72 -13.29
CA ALA A 216 33.51 1.21 -12.33
C ALA A 216 33.73 0.60 -10.93
N THR A 217 33.33 1.32 -9.89
CA THR A 217 33.39 0.90 -8.47
C THR A 217 31.98 0.69 -7.93
N TYR A 218 31.67 -0.49 -7.39
CA TYR A 218 30.34 -0.81 -6.86
C TYR A 218 30.40 -1.96 -5.84
N ASN A 219 29.36 -2.09 -5.01
CA ASN A 219 29.33 -2.99 -3.84
C ASN A 219 29.00 -4.44 -4.17
N GLY A 220 28.50 -4.73 -5.38
CA GLY A 220 28.25 -6.08 -5.85
C GLY A 220 27.21 -6.20 -6.96
N THR A 221 27.04 -7.42 -7.43
CA THR A 221 26.07 -7.77 -8.49
C THR A 221 24.98 -8.67 -7.93
N VAL A 222 23.73 -8.34 -8.24
CA VAL A 222 22.53 -9.12 -7.93
C VAL A 222 21.92 -9.62 -9.24
N HIS A 223 21.76 -10.93 -9.37
CA HIS A 223 21.08 -11.53 -10.51
C HIS A 223 19.62 -11.81 -10.17
N ASN A 224 18.71 -11.17 -10.90
CA ASN A 224 17.29 -11.38 -10.77
C ASN A 224 16.87 -12.62 -11.58
N PRO A 225 16.11 -13.56 -10.97
CA PRO A 225 15.70 -14.79 -11.64
C PRO A 225 14.62 -14.55 -12.71
N GLN A 226 14.04 -13.35 -12.76
CA GLN A 226 13.01 -12.93 -13.71
C GLN A 226 13.42 -11.59 -14.33
N PRO A 227 13.06 -11.35 -15.60
CA PRO A 227 13.30 -10.04 -16.21
C PRO A 227 12.51 -8.97 -15.46
N PHE A 228 13.11 -7.80 -15.29
CA PHE A 228 12.43 -6.60 -14.86
C PHE A 228 11.27 -6.30 -15.82
N THR A 229 10.13 -5.96 -15.25
CA THR A 229 8.97 -5.49 -16.00
C THR A 229 8.50 -4.19 -15.39
N LEU A 230 7.99 -3.30 -16.23
CA LEU A 230 7.39 -2.04 -15.82
C LEU A 230 5.90 -2.11 -16.16
N GLN A 231 5.07 -1.56 -15.28
CA GLN A 231 3.64 -1.46 -15.50
C GLN A 231 3.35 -0.40 -16.56
N ALA A 232 2.18 -0.48 -17.19
CA ALA A 232 1.74 0.60 -18.07
C ALA A 232 1.59 1.91 -17.26
N PRO A 233 2.04 3.06 -17.79
CA PRO A 233 1.84 4.34 -17.14
C PRO A 233 0.34 4.60 -16.88
N PRO A 234 -0.05 5.20 -15.73
CA PRO A 234 -1.44 5.42 -15.36
C PRO A 234 -2.04 6.64 -16.08
N ILE A 235 -2.01 6.64 -17.40
CA ILE A 235 -2.30 7.81 -18.24
C ILE A 235 -3.75 7.88 -18.75
N ALA A 236 -4.52 6.78 -18.66
CA ALA A 236 -5.90 6.74 -19.12
C ALA A 236 -6.80 7.71 -18.33
N GLY A 237 -7.65 8.47 -19.03
CA GLY A 237 -8.54 9.48 -18.45
C GLY A 237 -7.88 10.86 -18.32
N THR A 238 -6.55 10.95 -18.31
CA THR A 238 -5.83 12.23 -18.19
C THR A 238 -6.02 13.10 -19.43
N GLU A 239 -6.44 12.52 -20.56
CA GLU A 239 -6.77 13.26 -21.76
C GLU A 239 -8.02 14.14 -21.59
N THR A 240 -8.94 13.83 -20.68
CA THR A 240 -10.16 14.63 -20.47
C THR A 240 -10.17 15.30 -19.10
N ALA A 241 -9.62 14.63 -18.07
CA ALA A 241 -9.52 15.14 -16.72
C ALA A 241 -8.06 15.47 -16.38
N ASN A 242 -7.67 16.73 -16.62
CA ASN A 242 -6.37 17.26 -16.26
C ASN A 242 -6.49 18.74 -15.83
N ASN A 243 -5.39 19.27 -15.32
CA ASN A 243 -5.23 20.61 -14.79
C ASN A 243 -4.62 21.59 -15.80
N ASN A 244 -4.52 21.23 -17.09
CA ASN A 244 -3.92 22.11 -18.09
C ASN A 244 -4.63 23.45 -18.25
N ALA A 245 -5.89 23.57 -17.82
CA ALA A 245 -6.65 24.82 -17.84
C ALA A 245 -6.03 25.95 -17.00
N VAL A 246 -5.09 25.63 -16.09
CA VAL A 246 -4.31 26.65 -15.37
C VAL A 246 -3.23 27.29 -16.25
N LEU A 247 -2.92 26.70 -17.40
CA LEU A 247 -1.91 27.16 -18.33
C LEU A 247 -2.54 27.99 -19.44
N GLY A 248 -1.96 29.14 -19.72
CA GLY A 248 -2.36 30.04 -20.79
C GLY A 248 -1.34 30.11 -21.91
N ALA A 249 -1.70 30.88 -22.95
CA ALA A 249 -0.79 31.18 -24.05
C ALA A 249 0.48 31.93 -23.59
N ALA A 250 0.39 32.68 -22.48
CA ALA A 250 1.54 33.38 -21.89
C ALA A 250 2.62 32.40 -21.39
N ASP A 251 2.22 31.24 -20.86
CA ASP A 251 3.13 30.17 -20.43
C ASP A 251 3.71 29.38 -21.62
N GLY A 252 3.24 29.66 -22.84
CA GLY A 252 3.57 28.92 -24.06
C GLY A 252 2.75 27.64 -24.25
N TYR A 253 1.59 27.54 -23.60
CA TYR A 253 0.65 26.44 -23.79
C TYR A 253 -0.20 26.64 -25.05
N GLY A 254 -0.16 25.68 -25.97
CA GLY A 254 -0.84 25.71 -27.25
C GLY A 254 -2.04 24.76 -27.36
N ALA A 255 -2.88 25.00 -28.37
CA ALA A 255 -4.12 24.24 -28.62
C ALA A 255 -3.93 22.72 -28.83
N ASN A 256 -2.73 22.29 -29.22
CA ASN A 256 -2.37 20.88 -29.39
C ASN A 256 -1.82 20.23 -28.11
N ARG A 257 -2.05 20.84 -26.93
CA ARG A 257 -1.50 20.41 -25.64
C ARG A 257 0.03 20.33 -25.64
N SER A 258 0.65 21.21 -26.42
CA SER A 258 2.09 21.42 -26.42
C SER A 258 2.39 22.56 -25.47
N LEU A 259 3.32 22.36 -24.55
CA LEU A 259 3.87 23.43 -23.72
C LEU A 259 5.30 23.69 -24.16
N THR A 260 5.60 24.91 -24.59
CA THR A 260 6.97 25.38 -24.77
C THR A 260 7.15 26.57 -23.84
N MET A 261 7.80 26.33 -22.70
CA MET A 261 7.87 27.30 -21.61
C MET A 261 8.53 28.61 -22.07
N THR A 262 7.98 29.72 -21.62
CA THR A 262 8.47 31.08 -21.92
C THR A 262 9.06 31.78 -20.71
N HIS A 263 8.86 31.19 -19.53
CA HIS A 263 9.37 31.61 -18.23
C HIS A 263 9.39 30.41 -17.27
N ASP A 264 10.01 30.59 -16.11
CA ASP A 264 9.96 29.60 -15.04
C ASP A 264 8.52 29.41 -14.58
N LEU A 265 8.09 28.16 -14.45
CA LEU A 265 6.70 27.81 -14.23
C LEU A 265 6.52 27.11 -12.89
N THR A 266 5.58 27.62 -12.09
CA THR A 266 5.16 26.99 -10.83
C THR A 266 3.76 26.41 -10.99
N LEU A 267 3.66 25.09 -10.94
CA LEU A 267 2.39 24.37 -11.14
C LEU A 267 1.68 24.10 -9.81
N PRO A 268 0.37 24.38 -9.68
CA PRO A 268 -0.42 23.89 -8.56
C PRO A 268 -0.53 22.36 -8.57
N ALA A 269 -0.97 21.77 -7.45
CA ALA A 269 -1.15 20.33 -7.35
C ALA A 269 -2.16 19.83 -8.40
N GLY A 270 -1.84 18.70 -9.05
CA GLY A 270 -2.71 18.13 -10.06
C GLY A 270 -2.01 17.29 -11.12
N ASP A 271 -2.79 16.91 -12.13
CA ASP A 271 -2.37 16.09 -13.26
C ASP A 271 -2.29 16.96 -14.50
N TYR A 272 -1.18 16.91 -15.22
CA TYR A 272 -0.96 17.68 -16.44
C TYR A 272 -0.72 16.71 -17.59
N ASN A 273 -1.45 16.86 -18.70
CA ASN A 273 -1.36 15.95 -19.84
C ASN A 273 -0.90 16.73 -21.08
N PHE A 274 0.33 16.48 -21.51
CA PHE A 274 0.93 17.15 -22.66
C PHE A 274 1.18 16.16 -23.77
N CYS A 275 1.05 16.63 -25.00
CA CYS A 275 1.55 15.92 -26.17
C CYS A 275 3.03 16.22 -26.40
N ARG A 276 3.50 17.37 -25.89
CA ARG A 276 4.89 17.79 -25.90
C ARG A 276 5.13 18.74 -24.73
N LEU A 277 6.26 18.56 -24.05
CA LEU A 277 6.76 19.49 -23.06
C LEU A 277 8.18 19.92 -23.43
N ASP A 278 8.37 21.18 -23.73
CA ASP A 278 9.67 21.80 -24.00
C ASP A 278 9.92 22.87 -22.93
N PHE A 279 11.00 22.71 -22.17
CA PHE A 279 11.34 23.66 -21.12
C PHE A 279 11.99 24.92 -21.67
N ALA A 280 12.53 24.90 -22.89
CA ALA A 280 13.17 26.05 -23.54
C ALA A 280 14.14 26.85 -22.64
N GLY A 281 14.85 26.18 -21.72
CA GLY A 281 15.80 26.80 -20.79
C GLY A 281 15.21 27.32 -19.47
N HIS A 282 13.95 27.04 -19.18
CA HIS A 282 13.25 27.48 -17.96
C HIS A 282 13.06 26.36 -16.93
N ASP A 283 12.91 26.76 -15.67
CA ASP A 283 12.71 25.84 -14.56
C ASP A 283 11.22 25.54 -14.33
N LEU A 284 10.91 24.27 -14.04
CA LEU A 284 9.58 23.83 -13.62
C LEU A 284 9.63 23.41 -12.15
N SER A 285 8.69 23.92 -11.37
CA SER A 285 8.52 23.56 -9.96
C SER A 285 7.05 23.36 -9.64
N PRO A 286 6.68 22.46 -8.72
CA PRO A 286 5.35 22.50 -8.13
C PRO A 286 5.29 23.63 -7.08
N ALA A 287 4.09 24.15 -6.83
CA ALA A 287 3.85 25.07 -5.73
C ALA A 287 4.26 24.43 -4.38
N SER A 288 4.54 25.24 -3.37
CA SER A 288 4.95 24.71 -2.05
C SER A 288 3.92 23.72 -1.49
N GLY A 289 4.38 22.51 -1.16
CA GLY A 289 3.53 21.43 -0.67
C GLY A 289 2.64 20.74 -1.72
N ALA A 290 2.72 21.15 -2.99
CA ALA A 290 1.98 20.52 -4.07
C ALA A 290 2.69 19.27 -4.58
N ALA A 291 1.88 18.30 -5.02
CA ALA A 291 2.33 17.16 -5.81
C ALA A 291 1.74 17.28 -7.22
N ILE A 292 2.60 17.13 -8.23
CA ILE A 292 2.24 17.19 -9.64
C ILE A 292 2.58 15.89 -10.35
N ARG A 293 1.70 15.48 -11.25
CA ARG A 293 1.94 14.38 -12.18
C ARG A 293 1.89 14.91 -13.60
N ILE A 294 2.98 14.75 -14.31
CA ILE A 294 3.14 15.19 -15.70
C ILE A 294 3.05 13.96 -16.57
N PHE A 295 2.09 13.95 -17.47
CA PHE A 295 1.87 12.90 -18.44
C PHE A 295 2.27 13.40 -19.81
N ILE A 296 3.23 12.73 -20.44
CA ILE A 296 3.61 12.95 -21.83
C ILE A 296 2.96 11.84 -22.64
N ASP A 297 1.98 12.23 -23.45
CA ASP A 297 1.10 11.32 -24.17
C ASP A 297 1.52 11.16 -25.63
N ALA A 298 1.08 10.07 -26.25
CA ALA A 298 1.37 9.76 -27.66
C ALA A 298 0.20 10.15 -28.56
N PRO A 299 0.38 10.32 -29.88
CA PRO A 299 -0.71 10.55 -30.83
C PRO A 299 -1.82 9.49 -30.77
N SER A 300 -3.04 9.87 -31.18
CA SER A 300 -4.22 8.98 -31.20
C SER A 300 -4.05 7.70 -32.04
N SER A 301 -3.21 7.74 -33.07
CA SER A 301 -2.85 6.58 -33.90
C SER A 301 -2.04 5.52 -33.16
N VAL A 302 -1.31 5.91 -32.10
CA VAL A 302 -0.50 5.00 -31.28
C VAL A 302 -1.23 4.62 -30.00
N ARG A 303 -1.93 5.58 -29.39
CA ARG A 303 -2.71 5.35 -28.17
C ARG A 303 -4.17 5.73 -28.40
N ALA A 304 -5.02 4.71 -28.52
CA ALA A 304 -6.47 4.91 -28.54
C ALA A 304 -6.92 5.71 -27.30
N GLY A 305 -7.76 6.72 -27.52
CA GLY A 305 -8.21 7.62 -26.44
C GLY A 305 -7.12 8.59 -25.97
N SER A 306 -6.09 8.88 -26.77
CA SER A 306 -5.23 10.04 -26.54
C SER A 306 -5.92 11.33 -27.02
N GLY A 307 -5.65 12.44 -26.33
CA GLY A 307 -6.03 13.78 -26.77
C GLY A 307 -5.02 14.43 -27.72
N CYS A 308 -3.96 13.72 -28.08
CA CYS A 308 -2.89 14.23 -28.94
C CYS A 308 -3.22 14.07 -30.42
N PRO A 309 -3.07 15.15 -31.21
CA PRO A 309 -3.37 15.09 -32.63
C PRO A 309 -2.40 14.15 -33.35
N ASP A 310 -2.92 13.38 -34.28
CA ASP A 310 -2.09 12.71 -35.26
C ASP A 310 -1.44 13.76 -36.16
N ASN A 311 -0.12 13.74 -36.25
CA ASN A 311 0.58 14.57 -37.21
C ASN A 311 0.33 13.98 -38.60
N THR A 312 -0.39 14.66 -39.48
CA THR A 312 -0.61 14.20 -40.87
C THR A 312 0.40 14.77 -41.85
N THR A 313 1.25 15.72 -41.42
CA THR A 313 2.29 16.34 -42.26
C THR A 313 3.49 16.74 -41.41
N PRO A 314 4.67 16.08 -41.52
CA PRO A 314 5.83 16.47 -40.74
C PRO A 314 6.18 17.91 -41.11
N PRO A 315 6.07 18.90 -40.20
CA PRO A 315 6.67 20.19 -40.45
C PRO A 315 8.16 19.97 -40.57
N SER A 316 8.77 20.72 -41.46
CA SER A 316 10.22 20.87 -41.60
C SER A 316 10.92 21.36 -40.33
N ALA A 317 10.18 21.60 -39.23
CA ALA A 317 10.67 21.80 -37.88
C ALA A 317 9.81 20.97 -36.89
N SER A 318 10.37 19.90 -36.31
CA SER A 318 9.76 18.95 -35.37
C SER A 318 8.60 19.45 -34.49
N PRO A 319 7.37 18.93 -34.66
CA PRO A 319 6.46 18.61 -33.57
C PRO A 319 6.56 17.09 -33.36
N MET A 320 7.55 16.70 -32.58
CA MET A 320 7.64 15.32 -32.14
C MET A 320 6.73 15.19 -30.91
N TRP A 321 5.58 14.56 -31.11
CA TRP A 321 4.65 14.24 -30.03
C TRP A 321 5.21 13.09 -29.19
N GLY A 322 4.86 13.04 -27.91
CA GLY A 322 5.43 12.07 -26.98
C GLY A 322 6.83 12.45 -26.51
N GLU A 323 7.25 13.69 -26.68
CA GLU A 323 8.57 14.15 -26.26
C GLU A 323 8.53 15.10 -25.07
N LEU A 324 9.56 14.96 -24.25
CA LEU A 324 9.92 15.92 -23.22
C LEU A 324 11.34 16.39 -23.51
N HIS A 325 11.50 17.69 -23.71
CA HIS A 325 12.75 18.30 -24.11
C HIS A 325 13.16 19.39 -23.14
N GLY A 326 14.19 19.12 -22.34
CA GLY A 326 14.82 20.10 -21.47
C GLY A 326 16.12 20.59 -22.06
N ASP A 327 16.07 21.65 -22.86
CA ASP A 327 17.28 22.28 -23.41
C ASP A 327 17.96 23.24 -22.43
N ASN A 328 19.23 23.56 -22.73
CA ASN A 328 20.17 24.37 -21.93
C ASN A 328 19.49 25.29 -20.89
N ALA A 329 19.62 24.93 -19.61
CA ALA A 329 19.19 25.66 -18.40
C ALA A 329 17.87 25.21 -17.72
N ALA A 330 17.12 24.27 -18.28
CA ALA A 330 15.95 23.69 -17.61
C ALA A 330 16.26 22.78 -16.39
N SER A 331 15.59 23.03 -15.27
CA SER A 331 15.57 22.17 -14.07
C SER A 331 14.14 21.77 -13.71
N VAL A 332 14.01 20.62 -13.08
CA VAL A 332 12.77 20.18 -12.42
C VAL A 332 13.08 20.05 -10.94
N ASN A 333 12.52 20.93 -10.12
CA ASN A 333 12.88 21.01 -8.70
C ASN A 333 11.69 20.62 -7.84
N ALA A 334 11.72 19.45 -7.21
CA ALA A 334 10.71 19.11 -6.21
C ALA A 334 11.01 19.83 -4.89
N PRO A 335 9.98 20.37 -4.21
CA PRO A 335 10.15 21.06 -2.95
C PRO A 335 10.70 20.10 -1.90
N ASN A 336 11.72 20.56 -1.18
CA ASN A 336 12.41 19.83 -0.11
C ASN A 336 13.10 18.52 -0.55
N GLY A 337 13.43 18.34 -1.83
CA GLY A 337 14.12 17.12 -2.28
C GLY A 337 13.21 15.90 -2.42
N ASN A 338 11.88 16.08 -2.39
CA ASN A 338 10.93 14.98 -2.41
C ASN A 338 10.48 14.66 -3.85
N ALA A 339 11.30 13.87 -4.55
CA ALA A 339 11.03 13.41 -5.92
C ALA A 339 9.66 12.74 -6.16
N ALA A 340 8.92 12.32 -5.11
CA ALA A 340 7.59 11.72 -5.23
C ALA A 340 6.51 12.78 -5.51
N ASN A 341 6.81 14.05 -5.19
CA ASN A 341 5.94 15.18 -5.48
C ASN A 341 5.99 15.62 -6.95
N VAL A 342 6.95 15.13 -7.73
CA VAL A 342 7.02 15.38 -9.17
C VAL A 342 7.20 14.05 -9.89
N GLN A 343 6.12 13.58 -10.52
CA GLN A 343 6.13 12.31 -11.25
C GLN A 343 5.92 12.57 -12.73
N ILE A 344 6.85 12.12 -13.55
CA ILE A 344 6.83 12.27 -15.00
C ILE A 344 6.56 10.90 -15.60
N PHE A 345 5.37 10.74 -16.18
CA PHE A 345 4.93 9.53 -16.86
C PHE A 345 4.97 9.76 -18.37
N VAL A 346 5.63 8.88 -19.10
CA VAL A 346 5.74 9.01 -20.55
C VAL A 346 5.18 7.77 -21.22
N TYR A 347 4.17 7.98 -22.05
CA TYR A 347 3.59 6.93 -22.87
C TYR A 347 4.39 6.80 -24.17
N GLY A 348 5.34 5.87 -24.16
CA GLY A 348 6.16 5.52 -25.32
C GLY A 348 5.66 4.34 -26.14
N TRP A 349 6.35 4.11 -27.26
CA TRP A 349 6.27 2.92 -28.07
C TRP A 349 7.67 2.33 -28.24
N VAL A 350 7.76 0.99 -28.22
CA VAL A 350 9.06 0.32 -28.30
C VAL A 350 9.78 0.74 -29.60
N PRO A 351 11.08 1.10 -29.56
CA PRO A 351 11.82 1.64 -30.71
C PRO A 351 12.03 0.72 -31.94
N THR A 352 11.27 -0.37 -32.09
CA THR A 352 11.59 -1.49 -33.00
C THR A 352 10.92 -1.43 -34.39
N SER A 353 10.33 -0.30 -34.80
CA SER A 353 9.55 -0.22 -36.05
C SER A 353 9.86 1.01 -36.92
N SER A 354 9.37 0.97 -38.17
CA SER A 354 9.39 2.09 -39.15
C SER A 354 8.76 3.39 -38.62
N PHE A 355 8.04 3.34 -37.49
CA PHE A 355 7.54 4.53 -36.79
C PHE A 355 8.67 5.37 -36.19
N ALA A 356 9.71 4.75 -35.62
CA ALA A 356 10.87 5.47 -35.07
C ALA A 356 11.63 6.26 -36.16
N THR A 357 11.63 5.75 -37.40
CA THR A 357 12.20 6.44 -38.57
C THR A 357 11.31 7.53 -39.15
N ASN A 358 9.98 7.46 -38.96
CA ASN A 358 9.02 8.42 -39.52
C ASN A 358 8.67 9.57 -38.56
N TRP A 359 8.72 9.33 -37.24
CA TRP A 359 8.20 10.25 -36.22
C TRP A 359 9.19 10.56 -35.10
N GLY A 360 10.41 10.01 -35.17
CA GLY A 360 11.39 10.07 -34.09
C GLY A 360 11.16 9.01 -33.01
N VAL A 361 12.16 8.84 -32.15
CA VAL A 361 12.03 8.04 -30.92
C VAL A 361 11.33 8.86 -29.86
N ASN A 362 10.34 8.29 -29.15
CA ASN A 362 9.78 8.89 -27.94
C ASN A 362 10.91 9.06 -26.91
N THR A 363 11.43 10.27 -26.84
CA THR A 363 12.64 10.59 -26.08
C THR A 363 12.31 11.61 -25.01
N VAL A 364 12.77 11.32 -23.81
CA VAL A 364 12.79 12.22 -22.67
C VAL A 364 14.23 12.71 -22.56
N THR A 365 14.48 13.93 -23.02
CA THR A 365 15.82 14.51 -22.99
C THR A 365 15.92 15.56 -21.90
N PHE A 366 16.87 15.38 -20.99
CA PHE A 366 17.30 16.40 -20.06
C PHE A 366 18.73 16.78 -20.40
N SER A 367 18.92 17.96 -21.01
CA SER A 367 20.17 18.37 -21.61
C SER A 367 20.72 19.64 -20.97
N LYS A 368 20.78 19.70 -19.63
CA LYS A 368 21.36 20.85 -18.91
C LYS A 368 22.79 20.55 -18.44
N ASN A 369 23.71 21.48 -18.68
CA ASN A 369 24.96 21.55 -17.93
C ASN A 369 24.65 22.10 -16.52
N ASN A 370 25.06 21.41 -15.45
CA ASN A 370 24.73 21.78 -14.07
C ASN A 370 23.21 21.80 -13.76
N GLY A 371 22.43 20.91 -14.38
CA GLY A 371 20.98 20.86 -14.18
C GLY A 371 20.53 19.96 -13.07
N GLU A 372 19.40 20.29 -12.46
CA GLU A 372 18.78 19.49 -11.41
C GLU A 372 17.48 18.84 -11.93
N LEU A 373 17.38 17.53 -11.78
CA LEU A 373 16.17 16.74 -12.00
C LEU A 373 15.83 16.06 -10.69
N ASP A 374 14.90 16.63 -9.94
CA ASP A 374 14.37 16.07 -8.71
C ASP A 374 12.95 15.54 -8.95
N ALA A 375 12.85 14.33 -9.50
CA ALA A 375 11.60 13.73 -9.95
C ALA A 375 11.67 12.20 -10.08
N LEU A 376 10.51 11.56 -10.08
CA LEU A 376 10.33 10.21 -10.63
C LEU A 376 10.10 10.30 -12.14
N VAL A 377 10.94 9.66 -12.95
CA VAL A 377 10.73 9.53 -14.40
C VAL A 377 10.37 8.08 -14.74
N TYR A 378 9.17 7.88 -15.26
CA TYR A 378 8.60 6.57 -15.56
C TYR A 378 8.20 6.49 -17.04
N ALA A 379 9.03 5.84 -17.84
CA ALA A 379 8.94 5.87 -19.29
C ALA A 379 9.18 4.47 -19.92
N PRO A 380 8.32 3.46 -19.64
CA PRO A 380 8.61 2.05 -19.91
C PRO A 380 8.98 1.69 -21.35
N ASN A 381 8.48 2.47 -22.30
CA ASN A 381 8.66 2.26 -23.73
C ASN A 381 9.39 3.44 -24.41
N SER A 382 10.13 4.25 -23.64
CA SER A 382 10.79 5.45 -24.15
C SER A 382 12.28 5.44 -23.82
N ILE A 383 13.02 6.30 -24.52
CA ILE A 383 14.42 6.56 -24.23
C ILE A 383 14.51 7.74 -23.29
N VAL A 384 15.14 7.56 -22.13
CA VAL A 384 15.51 8.68 -21.25
C VAL A 384 16.98 9.00 -21.50
N ASN A 385 17.23 10.21 -21.96
CA ASN A 385 18.56 10.70 -22.26
C ASN A 385 18.90 11.90 -21.38
N VAL A 386 19.68 11.66 -20.33
CA VAL A 386 20.29 12.70 -19.52
C VAL A 386 21.66 13.02 -20.12
N ALA A 387 21.62 13.78 -21.22
CA ALA A 387 22.80 14.15 -21.98
C ALA A 387 23.21 15.58 -21.65
N LYS A 388 24.04 15.78 -20.61
CA LYS A 388 25.02 16.88 -20.50
C LYS A 388 25.81 16.87 -19.16
N ASN A 389 26.82 17.74 -19.07
CA ASN A 389 27.87 17.71 -18.05
C ASN A 389 27.35 18.14 -16.67
N ASN A 390 27.80 17.46 -15.61
CA ASN A 390 27.58 17.86 -14.21
C ASN A 390 26.09 17.93 -13.79
N ALA A 391 25.21 17.14 -14.41
CA ALA A 391 23.81 17.08 -13.98
C ALA A 391 23.70 16.45 -12.58
N LYS A 392 22.71 16.90 -11.80
CA LYS A 392 22.33 16.31 -10.51
C LYS A 392 20.92 15.75 -10.65
N ILE A 393 20.78 14.45 -10.42
CA ILE A 393 19.50 13.77 -10.42
C ILE A 393 19.20 13.36 -8.98
N SER A 394 17.99 13.63 -8.52
CA SER A 394 17.44 13.18 -7.25
C SER A 394 16.12 12.48 -7.56
N GLY A 395 15.95 11.23 -7.12
CA GLY A 395 14.74 10.46 -7.41
C GLY A 395 15.02 9.12 -8.07
N GLY A 396 14.32 8.82 -9.16
CA GLY A 396 14.28 7.48 -9.77
C GLY A 396 13.94 7.54 -11.25
N VAL A 397 14.60 6.73 -12.07
CA VAL A 397 14.34 6.66 -13.51
C VAL A 397 14.16 5.22 -13.93
N ALA A 398 13.01 4.91 -14.52
CA ALA A 398 12.74 3.61 -15.12
C ALA A 398 12.26 3.81 -16.56
N ALA A 399 13.00 3.27 -17.52
CA ALA A 399 12.70 3.46 -18.94
C ALA A 399 13.04 2.23 -19.79
N TRP A 400 12.73 2.28 -21.09
CA TRP A 400 13.18 1.24 -22.03
C TRP A 400 14.71 1.29 -22.16
N GLN A 401 15.24 2.49 -22.38
CA GLN A 401 16.68 2.74 -22.39
C GLN A 401 16.98 4.00 -21.60
N VAL A 402 18.09 3.97 -20.87
CA VAL A 402 18.56 5.12 -20.08
C VAL A 402 19.99 5.43 -20.51
N TYR A 403 20.22 6.70 -20.88
CA TYR A 403 21.53 7.22 -21.23
C TYR A 403 21.91 8.34 -20.27
N VAL A 404 23.06 8.22 -19.62
CA VAL A 404 23.64 9.21 -18.73
C VAL A 404 25.10 9.46 -19.12
N LYS A 405 25.52 10.72 -19.22
CA LYS A 405 26.86 11.09 -19.68
C LYS A 405 27.45 12.24 -18.86
N ASN A 406 28.76 12.15 -18.60
CA ASN A 406 29.63 13.24 -18.14
C ASN A 406 29.30 13.84 -16.76
N ASN A 407 30.01 13.37 -15.73
CA ASN A 407 30.02 13.93 -14.37
C ASN A 407 28.64 14.03 -13.69
N VAL A 408 27.72 13.11 -13.96
CA VAL A 408 26.39 13.15 -13.34
C VAL A 408 26.45 12.61 -11.91
N THR A 409 25.81 13.33 -10.99
CA THR A 409 25.55 12.87 -9.62
C THR A 409 24.11 12.38 -9.53
N PHE A 410 23.87 11.23 -8.92
CA PHE A 410 22.52 10.70 -8.70
C PHE A 410 22.33 10.37 -7.22
N ASN A 411 21.19 10.79 -6.67
CA ASN A 411 20.75 10.42 -5.33
C ASN A 411 19.38 9.75 -5.41
N TRP A 412 19.24 8.60 -4.77
CA TRP A 412 17.94 7.94 -4.64
C TRP A 412 17.08 8.71 -3.62
N GLY A 413 15.83 9.00 -3.99
CA GLY A 413 14.85 9.55 -3.06
C GLY A 413 14.11 8.42 -2.34
N SER A 414 14.34 8.23 -1.03
CA SER A 414 13.68 7.16 -0.24
C SER A 414 12.15 7.28 -0.20
N ASN A 415 11.62 8.46 -0.49
CA ASN A 415 10.21 8.72 -0.71
C ASN A 415 9.62 7.96 -1.93
N LEU A 416 10.45 7.34 -2.79
CA LEU A 416 10.03 6.57 -3.95
C LEU A 416 9.80 5.07 -3.67
N ASP A 417 10.24 4.55 -2.51
CA ASP A 417 10.19 3.12 -2.17
C ASP A 417 8.78 2.51 -2.24
N THR A 418 7.75 3.35 -2.09
CA THR A 418 6.34 2.94 -2.07
C THR A 418 5.50 3.59 -3.16
N VAL A 419 6.10 4.38 -4.07
CA VAL A 419 5.34 5.15 -5.05
C VAL A 419 4.66 4.23 -6.07
N GLY A 420 3.36 4.45 -6.24
CA GLY A 420 2.46 3.64 -7.06
C GLY A 420 2.24 2.20 -6.57
N GLN A 421 2.76 1.83 -5.39
CA GLN A 421 2.28 0.64 -4.69
C GLN A 421 0.81 0.84 -4.37
N LYS A 422 -0.02 -0.11 -4.79
CA LYS A 422 -1.37 -0.22 -4.28
C LYS A 422 -1.32 -1.11 -3.04
N PRO A 423 -1.82 -0.64 -1.88
CA PRO A 423 -2.05 -1.54 -0.77
C PRO A 423 -2.96 -2.65 -1.27
N GLY A 424 -2.48 -3.87 -1.16
CA GLY A 424 -3.23 -5.04 -1.56
C GLY A 424 -4.11 -5.55 -0.45
N THR A 425 -4.51 -6.79 -0.60
CA THR A 425 -5.40 -7.43 0.36
C THR A 425 -4.71 -7.44 1.72
N ALA A 426 -5.31 -6.72 2.65
CA ALA A 426 -5.07 -6.79 4.06
C ALA A 426 -5.21 -8.27 4.47
N ASP A 427 -4.07 -8.87 4.82
CA ASP A 427 -3.98 -10.27 5.19
C ASP A 427 -3.96 -10.38 6.70
N GLN A 428 -4.79 -11.30 7.21
CA GLN A 428 -4.91 -11.60 8.62
C GLN A 428 -4.31 -12.99 8.85
N LYS A 429 -3.13 -13.05 9.47
CA LYS A 429 -2.44 -14.33 9.73
C LYS A 429 -3.06 -15.14 10.88
N GLY A 430 -3.81 -14.49 11.77
CA GLY A 430 -4.46 -15.13 12.91
C GLY A 430 -5.04 -14.11 13.89
N TRP A 431 -5.47 -14.56 15.06
CA TRP A 431 -5.89 -13.72 16.18
C TRP A 431 -5.51 -14.39 17.50
N PHE A 432 -5.45 -13.61 18.57
CA PHE A 432 -5.33 -14.11 19.92
C PHE A 432 -6.44 -13.51 20.79
N GLU A 433 -6.70 -14.17 21.91
CA GLU A 433 -7.73 -13.75 22.84
C GLU A 433 -7.18 -12.80 23.88
N CYS A 434 -7.89 -11.69 24.11
CA CYS A 434 -7.52 -10.67 25.07
C CYS A 434 -8.31 -10.82 26.37
N LYS A 435 -7.94 -10.02 27.39
CA LYS A 435 -8.80 -9.87 28.57
C LYS A 435 -10.21 -9.42 28.17
N PRO A 436 -11.28 -9.83 28.87
CA PRO A 436 -12.64 -9.42 28.54
C PRO A 436 -12.86 -7.90 28.55
N LEU A 437 -12.15 -7.18 29.40
CA LEU A 437 -12.18 -5.72 29.49
C LEU A 437 -10.81 -5.14 29.15
N PRO A 438 -10.77 -3.95 28.50
CA PRO A 438 -9.52 -3.23 28.30
C PRO A 438 -8.89 -2.82 29.63
N THR A 439 -7.55 -2.77 29.66
CA THR A 439 -6.82 -2.25 30.83
C THR A 439 -6.92 -0.73 30.96
N ASP A 440 -7.12 -0.05 29.83
CA ASP A 440 -7.47 1.37 29.75
C ASP A 440 -8.77 1.52 28.93
N PRO A 441 -9.87 2.02 29.52
CA PRO A 441 -11.16 2.14 28.84
C PRO A 441 -11.15 3.09 27.62
N ASN A 442 -10.13 3.95 27.49
CA ASN A 442 -9.99 4.84 26.33
C ASN A 442 -9.17 4.20 25.19
N VAL A 443 -8.55 3.05 25.44
CA VAL A 443 -7.67 2.34 24.50
C VAL A 443 -8.25 0.92 24.33
N PRO A 444 -9.20 0.71 23.39
CA PRO A 444 -9.90 -0.56 23.20
C PRO A 444 -8.98 -1.76 22.98
N GLU A 445 -7.80 -1.53 22.41
CA GLU A 445 -6.74 -2.49 22.17
C GLU A 445 -5.94 -2.88 23.42
N SER A 446 -6.06 -2.13 24.52
CA SER A 446 -5.28 -2.40 25.73
C SER A 446 -5.70 -3.68 26.45
N GLY A 447 -4.74 -4.42 27.02
CA GLY A 447 -4.98 -5.67 27.73
C GLY A 447 -5.28 -6.87 26.81
N CYS A 448 -5.15 -6.63 25.51
CA CYS A 448 -4.31 -7.44 24.65
C CYS A 448 -2.87 -7.05 25.05
#